data_AF-A0A5M4APU4-F1
#
_entry.id   AF-A0A5M4APU4-F1
#
_cell.length_a   1.000
_cell.length_b   1.000
_cell.length_c   1.000
_cell.angle_alpha   90.00
_cell.angle_beta   90.00
_cell.angle_gamma   90.00
#
_symmetry.space_group_name_H-M   'P 1'
#
loop_
_entity.id
_entity.type
_entity.pdbx_description
1 polymer ?
#
loop_
_entity_poly.entity_id
_entity_poly.type
_entity_poly.pdbx_seq_one_letter_code
_entity_poly.pdbx_strand_id
1 'polypeptide(L)'
;MQEEIEEISLSFIAEYAPNCYSAMVTGSASVENMTLNSDIDILIIDSVISRDYFESFFHRGRKIDCIVMPLIAIKDILKEESEKNSITYIDMLYKGTVIKDTNQYLQELKKYAIELRKKGPKPVSLFHQKMMLFYAYNLYEDLIDERDWGELLFIAVDLFNQLIILNNVRHNYWTTHGKWKYRYLVNYDKKYAEELVKSFNSFVAERNKTDFLLLAKENLTALGPKPRHISSRLNSLTVGNDFLTVSIKTTLINKDVYEVFLKEIKKELALYDCSLAMFYMRNDGDIRDESSYLIFIHGDEEILNFVVRPLIVSYIKGRGEHLAKNDMVLSLPYYLEPHSLFTNQGTYELTKSLLMHFNSIYEYVGEYDENLLLTYLMKFHFHVGMKLGFSIENYIQFNEYLTQLWLPFMLDKEYRKSFRELEEDKAVKIGEYKQLYGQQKEAFVENYSGILKNWKEDQENDRLIDDYTAKALSLMRDIFDTLNDDFFRRNQIPQFKLNQITADISDLEKTRWLSLSEILNRLYGSVLLSSNQKTYLAFACSSMLGGVMELNIIVENEN
;
A
#
# COMPACT_ATOMS: atom_id res chain seq x y z
N MET A 1 31.36 17.37 -15.53
CA MET A 1 30.82 16.87 -14.25
C MET A 1 29.47 16.20 -14.47
N GLN A 2 28.44 16.91 -14.97
CA GLN A 2 27.14 16.29 -15.29
C GLN A 2 27.27 15.11 -16.29
N GLU A 3 27.99 15.32 -17.40
CA GLU A 3 28.24 14.28 -18.41
C GLU A 3 29.03 13.08 -17.85
N GLU A 4 29.98 13.33 -16.95
CA GLU A 4 30.78 12.27 -16.28
C GLU A 4 29.89 11.41 -15.37
N ILE A 5 28.99 12.04 -14.61
CA ILE A 5 28.02 11.32 -13.76
C ILE A 5 27.10 10.50 -14.63
N GLU A 6 26.54 11.08 -15.69
CA GLU A 6 25.67 10.37 -16.62
C GLU A 6 26.38 9.16 -17.24
N GLU A 7 27.63 9.31 -17.69
CA GLU A 7 28.42 8.21 -18.24
C GLU A 7 28.68 7.10 -17.20
N ILE A 8 29.08 7.47 -15.98
CA ILE A 8 29.32 6.51 -14.88
C ILE A 8 28.02 5.80 -14.50
N SER A 9 26.91 6.53 -14.40
CA SER A 9 25.60 5.98 -14.08
C SER A 9 25.08 5.05 -15.17
N LEU A 10 25.21 5.42 -16.45
CA LEU A 10 24.84 4.55 -17.58
C LEU A 10 25.68 3.28 -17.60
N SER A 11 27.00 3.39 -17.37
CA SER A 11 27.87 2.21 -17.26
C SER A 11 27.50 1.34 -16.06
N PHE A 12 27.13 1.94 -14.93
CA PHE A 12 26.69 1.19 -13.74
C PHE A 12 25.40 0.43 -14.02
N ILE A 13 24.39 1.09 -14.59
CA ILE A 13 23.11 0.44 -14.94
C ILE A 13 23.33 -0.71 -15.93
N ALA A 14 24.20 -0.54 -16.93
CA ALA A 14 24.49 -1.60 -17.89
C ALA A 14 25.15 -2.84 -17.25
N GLU A 15 25.96 -2.66 -16.20
CA GLU A 15 26.67 -3.74 -15.53
C GLU A 15 25.85 -4.42 -14.43
N TYR A 16 25.19 -3.63 -13.58
CA TYR A 16 24.57 -4.12 -12.34
C TYR A 16 23.04 -4.24 -12.41
N ALA A 17 22.38 -3.48 -13.31
CA ALA A 17 20.93 -3.47 -13.42
C ALA A 17 20.44 -3.41 -14.89
N PRO A 18 20.95 -4.26 -15.80
CA PRO A 18 20.64 -4.16 -17.23
C PRO A 18 19.15 -4.34 -17.53
N ASN A 19 18.46 -5.13 -16.70
CA ASN A 19 17.05 -5.47 -16.85
C ASN A 19 16.10 -4.60 -16.03
N CYS A 20 16.60 -3.60 -15.29
CA CYS A 20 15.71 -2.74 -14.50
C CYS A 20 14.69 -2.03 -15.38
N TYR A 21 13.51 -1.72 -14.83
CA TYR A 21 12.43 -1.15 -15.60
C TYR A 21 12.74 0.29 -16.03
N SER A 22 13.12 1.15 -15.09
CA SER A 22 13.55 2.53 -15.35
C SER A 22 14.59 2.94 -14.32
N ALA A 23 15.42 3.94 -14.62
CA ALA A 23 16.42 4.47 -13.69
C ALA A 23 16.59 5.99 -13.85
N MET A 24 16.91 6.65 -12.74
CA MET A 24 17.28 8.08 -12.71
C MET A 24 18.46 8.33 -11.76
N VAL A 25 19.27 9.33 -12.07
CA VAL A 25 20.22 9.91 -11.13
C VAL A 25 19.49 10.90 -10.24
N THR A 26 19.67 10.84 -8.93
CA THR A 26 18.94 11.67 -7.96
C THR A 26 19.88 12.30 -6.91
N GLY A 27 19.29 12.81 -5.82
CA GLY A 27 19.98 13.27 -4.64
C GLY A 27 20.88 14.47 -4.87
N SER A 28 22.08 14.48 -4.28
CA SER A 28 23.00 15.62 -4.45
C SER A 28 23.55 15.72 -5.87
N ALA A 29 23.63 14.60 -6.58
CA ALA A 29 24.19 14.52 -7.91
C ALA A 29 23.29 15.11 -9.00
N SER A 30 21.99 15.31 -8.70
CA SER A 30 21.02 15.89 -9.63
C SER A 30 20.78 17.39 -9.43
N VAL A 31 21.53 18.07 -8.55
CA VAL A 31 21.36 19.49 -8.19
C VAL A 31 22.64 20.30 -8.48
N GLU A 32 22.48 21.57 -8.89
CA GLU A 32 23.54 22.53 -9.26
C GLU A 32 24.64 22.81 -8.19
N ASN A 33 24.51 22.29 -6.95
CA ASN A 33 25.44 22.53 -5.84
C ASN A 33 26.20 21.26 -5.43
N MET A 34 26.68 20.50 -6.42
CA MET A 34 27.42 19.27 -6.20
C MET A 34 28.86 19.54 -5.78
N THR A 35 29.39 18.72 -4.86
CA THR A 35 30.82 18.76 -4.49
C THR A 35 31.57 17.63 -5.17
N LEU A 36 32.89 17.78 -5.38
CA LEU A 36 33.74 16.74 -6.00
C LEU A 36 33.70 15.39 -5.28
N ASN A 37 33.33 15.36 -4.00
CA ASN A 37 33.24 14.17 -3.15
C ASN A 37 31.80 13.65 -2.96
N SER A 38 30.82 14.20 -3.68
CA SER A 38 29.43 13.76 -3.53
C SER A 38 29.24 12.36 -4.11
N ASP A 39 28.58 11.49 -3.33
CA ASP A 39 28.11 10.19 -3.80
C ASP A 39 27.11 10.35 -4.96
N ILE A 40 27.10 9.39 -5.89
CA ILE A 40 26.12 9.36 -6.99
C ILE A 40 24.92 8.56 -6.51
N ASP A 41 23.81 9.24 -6.25
CA ASP A 41 22.55 8.59 -5.87
C ASP A 41 21.81 8.13 -7.14
N ILE A 42 21.50 6.85 -7.27
CA ILE A 42 20.72 6.29 -8.38
C ILE A 42 19.44 5.67 -7.84
N LEU A 43 18.30 6.10 -8.38
CA LEU A 43 17.01 5.49 -8.11
C LEU A 43 16.66 4.53 -9.26
N ILE A 44 16.45 3.26 -8.91
CA ILE A 44 16.12 2.19 -9.85
C ILE A 44 14.69 1.73 -9.58
N ILE A 45 13.87 1.66 -10.63
CA ILE A 45 12.55 1.03 -10.59
C ILE A 45 12.70 -0.39 -11.09
N ASP A 46 12.24 -1.34 -10.29
CA ASP A 46 12.38 -2.75 -10.61
C ASP A 46 11.05 -3.53 -10.57
N SER A 47 10.91 -4.51 -11.47
CA SER A 47 9.69 -5.30 -11.63
C SER A 47 9.69 -6.65 -10.90
N VAL A 48 10.80 -7.03 -10.27
CA VAL A 48 11.02 -8.33 -9.65
C VAL A 48 10.99 -8.25 -8.12
N ILE A 49 11.21 -7.07 -7.55
CA ILE A 49 11.21 -6.84 -6.10
C ILE A 49 9.83 -6.40 -5.59
N SER A 50 9.56 -6.67 -4.31
CA SER A 50 8.30 -6.31 -3.66
C SER A 50 8.43 -5.17 -2.65
N ARG A 51 9.65 -4.94 -2.14
CA ARG A 51 9.98 -3.86 -1.20
C ARG A 51 11.15 -3.04 -1.68
N ASP A 52 11.18 -1.78 -1.25
CA ASP A 52 12.32 -0.90 -1.47
C ASP A 52 13.50 -1.28 -0.58
N TYR A 53 14.71 -1.10 -1.10
CA TYR A 53 15.94 -1.28 -0.35
C TYR A 53 17.04 -0.35 -0.86
N PHE A 54 18.14 -0.36 -0.12
CA PHE A 54 19.30 0.48 -0.38
C PHE A 54 20.56 -0.36 -0.42
N GLU A 55 21.38 -0.15 -1.46
CA GLU A 55 22.70 -0.76 -1.60
C GLU A 55 23.73 0.30 -2.01
N SER A 56 24.98 0.10 -1.62
CA SER A 56 26.08 1.02 -1.95
C SER A 56 27.20 0.26 -2.64
N PHE A 57 27.70 0.84 -3.73
CA PHE A 57 28.69 0.26 -4.63
C PHE A 57 29.87 1.20 -4.81
N PHE A 58 31.02 0.63 -5.16
CA PHE A 58 32.13 1.38 -5.73
C PHE A 58 32.24 1.04 -7.22
N HIS A 59 31.95 2.00 -8.08
CA HIS A 59 32.02 1.85 -9.54
C HIS A 59 32.87 2.95 -10.15
N ARG A 60 33.84 2.57 -10.98
CA ARG A 60 34.77 3.51 -11.65
C ARG A 60 35.36 4.57 -10.69
N GLY A 61 35.72 4.16 -9.47
CA GLY A 61 36.32 5.04 -8.46
C GLY A 61 35.36 6.02 -7.77
N ARG A 62 34.04 5.90 -8.01
CA ARG A 62 32.98 6.66 -7.34
C ARG A 62 32.13 5.76 -6.47
N LYS A 63 31.65 6.29 -5.34
CA LYS A 63 30.60 5.65 -4.55
C LYS A 63 29.24 5.90 -5.22
N ILE A 64 28.49 4.83 -5.44
CA ILE A 64 27.14 4.85 -5.99
C ILE A 64 26.20 4.32 -4.92
N ASP A 65 25.25 5.15 -4.52
CA ASP A 65 24.21 4.80 -3.57
C ASP A 65 22.92 4.51 -4.35
N CYS A 66 22.53 3.25 -4.37
CA CYS A 66 21.42 2.75 -5.17
C CYS A 66 20.18 2.56 -4.29
N ILE A 67 19.10 3.28 -4.64
CA ILE A 67 17.79 3.14 -4.04
C ILE A 67 16.92 2.37 -5.02
N VAL A 68 16.59 1.13 -4.70
CA VAL A 68 15.78 0.28 -5.59
C VAL A 68 14.34 0.28 -5.08
N MET A 69 13.40 0.60 -5.96
CA MET A 69 11.98 0.70 -5.64
C MET A 69 11.14 -0.29 -6.47
N PRO A 70 10.17 -0.97 -5.85
CA PRO A 70 9.25 -1.87 -6.55
C PRO A 70 8.31 -1.08 -7.48
N LEU A 71 8.26 -1.48 -8.76
CA LEU A 71 7.34 -0.94 -9.76
C LEU A 71 5.88 -0.97 -9.26
N ILE A 72 5.52 -2.07 -8.61
CA ILE A 72 4.14 -2.39 -8.23
C ILE A 72 3.66 -1.60 -6.99
N ALA A 73 4.57 -1.26 -6.07
CA ALA A 73 4.23 -0.65 -4.78
C ALA A 73 4.61 0.83 -4.69
N ILE A 74 5.15 1.44 -5.76
CA ILE A 74 5.60 2.85 -5.72
C ILE A 74 4.52 3.82 -5.25
N LYS A 75 3.26 3.61 -5.66
CA LYS A 75 2.16 4.50 -5.27
C LYS A 75 1.94 4.43 -3.77
N ASP A 76 2.03 3.23 -3.19
CA ASP A 76 1.82 3.00 -1.76
C ASP A 76 2.97 3.61 -0.96
N ILE A 77 4.21 3.51 -1.45
CA ILE A 77 5.38 4.17 -0.86
C ILE A 77 5.21 5.71 -0.83
N LEU A 78 4.85 6.33 -1.96
CA LEU A 78 4.64 7.79 -2.02
C LEU A 78 3.46 8.25 -1.17
N LYS A 79 2.43 7.41 -1.06
CA LYS A 79 1.28 7.67 -0.21
C LYS A 79 1.67 7.60 1.27
N GLU A 80 2.45 6.60 1.68
CA GLU A 80 2.96 6.46 3.04
C GLU A 80 3.80 7.68 3.45
N GLU A 81 4.62 8.21 2.53
CA GLU A 81 5.32 9.49 2.74
C GLU A 81 4.34 10.64 3.00
N SER A 82 3.28 10.75 2.19
CA SER A 82 2.23 11.75 2.38
C SER A 82 1.56 11.65 3.75
N GLU A 83 1.24 10.44 4.20
CA GLU A 83 0.59 10.17 5.49
C GLU A 83 1.52 10.43 6.68
N LYS A 84 2.81 10.12 6.55
CA LYS A 84 3.84 10.36 7.57
C LYS A 84 4.39 11.78 7.58
N ASN A 85 3.93 12.64 6.66
CA ASN A 85 4.50 13.96 6.43
C ASN A 85 6.03 13.91 6.14
N SER A 86 6.46 12.96 5.31
CA SER A 86 7.83 12.83 4.77
C SER A 86 7.85 13.14 3.28
N ILE A 87 9.00 13.52 2.72
CA ILE A 87 9.17 13.84 1.28
C ILE A 87 10.39 13.18 0.65
N THR A 88 11.05 12.22 1.29
CA THR A 88 12.32 11.63 0.82
C THR A 88 12.24 11.09 -0.62
N TYR A 89 11.35 10.15 -0.92
CA TYR A 89 11.21 9.55 -2.26
C TYR A 89 10.57 10.53 -3.24
N ILE A 90 9.57 11.29 -2.79
CA ILE A 90 8.95 12.34 -3.60
C ILE A 90 10.00 13.34 -4.10
N ASP A 91 10.94 13.76 -3.25
CA ASP A 91 12.03 14.67 -3.62
C ASP A 91 13.03 14.02 -4.55
N MET A 92 13.35 12.74 -4.34
CA MET A 92 14.25 12.01 -5.23
C MET A 92 13.69 11.96 -6.65
N LEU A 93 12.40 11.65 -6.80
CA LEU A 93 11.70 11.63 -8.08
C LEU A 93 11.60 13.04 -8.70
N TYR A 94 11.27 14.04 -7.89
CA TYR A 94 11.17 15.44 -8.32
C TYR A 94 12.49 15.98 -8.88
N LYS A 95 13.59 15.75 -8.16
CA LYS A 95 14.92 16.28 -8.51
C LYS A 95 15.67 15.42 -9.53
N GLY A 96 15.26 14.16 -9.70
CA GLY A 96 16.05 13.20 -10.46
C GLY A 96 16.07 13.46 -11.97
N THR A 97 17.17 13.06 -12.60
CA THR A 97 17.36 13.08 -14.06
C THR A 97 17.24 11.66 -14.58
N VAL A 98 16.24 11.43 -15.43
CA VAL A 98 15.94 10.11 -16.02
C VAL A 98 17.07 9.71 -16.97
N ILE A 99 17.66 8.53 -16.75
CA ILE A 99 18.74 7.96 -17.57
C ILE A 99 18.31 6.68 -18.31
N LYS A 100 17.25 6.02 -17.85
CA LYS A 100 16.60 4.89 -18.52
C LYS A 100 15.11 4.98 -18.24
N ASP A 101 14.27 4.84 -19.26
CA ASP A 101 12.82 4.87 -19.06
C ASP A 101 12.06 3.92 -19.98
N THR A 102 11.37 2.96 -19.39
CA THR A 102 10.44 2.08 -20.10
C THR A 102 9.07 2.75 -20.17
N ASN A 103 8.51 2.84 -21.38
CA ASN A 103 7.16 3.36 -21.63
C ASN A 103 6.86 4.74 -21.02
N GLN A 104 7.86 5.63 -20.93
CA GLN A 104 7.73 6.96 -20.31
C GLN A 104 7.23 6.92 -18.85
N TYR A 105 7.39 5.79 -18.18
CA TYR A 105 6.88 5.58 -16.83
C TYR A 105 7.48 6.57 -15.83
N LEU A 106 8.80 6.72 -15.86
CA LEU A 106 9.54 7.52 -14.89
C LEU A 106 9.33 9.02 -15.13
N GLN A 107 9.17 9.43 -16.40
CA GLN A 107 8.78 10.80 -16.74
C GLN A 107 7.39 11.15 -16.19
N GLU A 108 6.39 10.29 -16.38
CA GLU A 108 5.05 10.51 -15.82
C GLU A 108 5.03 10.42 -14.30
N LEU A 109 5.82 9.51 -13.71
CA LEU A 109 5.97 9.41 -12.26
C LEU A 109 6.61 10.68 -11.67
N LYS A 110 7.61 11.24 -12.36
CA LYS A 110 8.22 12.52 -11.97
C LYS A 110 7.21 13.67 -12.01
N LYS A 111 6.35 13.74 -13.05
CA LYS A 111 5.24 14.71 -13.09
C LYS A 111 4.28 14.52 -11.92
N TYR A 112 3.93 13.27 -11.62
CA TYR A 112 3.08 12.95 -10.47
C TYR A 112 3.72 13.38 -9.14
N ALA A 113 5.02 13.12 -8.95
CA ALA A 113 5.77 13.55 -7.76
C ALA A 113 5.84 15.08 -7.64
N ILE A 114 5.96 15.83 -8.75
CA ILE A 114 5.89 17.29 -8.77
C ILE A 114 4.54 17.77 -8.23
N GLU A 115 3.44 17.19 -8.68
CA GLU A 115 2.09 17.57 -8.24
C GLU A 115 1.85 17.18 -6.78
N LEU A 116 2.28 15.99 -6.34
CA LEU A 116 2.24 15.60 -4.92
C LEU A 116 3.03 16.59 -4.05
N ARG A 117 4.25 16.93 -4.46
CA ARG A 117 5.11 17.86 -3.74
C ARG A 117 4.46 19.23 -3.59
N LYS A 118 3.81 19.74 -4.64
CA LYS A 118 3.06 21.01 -4.61
C LYS A 118 1.82 20.94 -3.69
N LYS A 119 1.12 19.81 -3.68
CA LYS A 119 -0.08 19.59 -2.86
C LYS A 119 0.23 19.63 -1.35
N GLY A 120 1.42 19.20 -0.95
CA GLY A 120 1.79 19.11 0.46
C GLY A 120 1.44 17.75 1.08
N PRO A 121 1.91 17.50 2.32
CA PRO A 121 1.59 16.29 3.06
C PRO A 121 0.09 16.21 3.38
N LYS A 122 -0.35 15.02 3.79
CA LYS A 122 -1.67 14.88 4.40
C LYS A 122 -1.69 15.65 5.73
N PRO A 123 -2.74 16.45 6.02
CA PRO A 123 -2.83 17.14 7.29
C PRO A 123 -2.76 16.18 8.47
N VAL A 124 -1.90 16.51 9.45
CA VAL A 124 -1.77 15.74 10.69
C VAL A 124 -3.08 15.84 11.47
N SER A 125 -3.57 14.73 12.04
CA SER A 125 -4.82 14.78 12.80
C SER A 125 -4.73 15.67 14.04
N LEU A 126 -5.85 16.26 14.48
CA LEU A 126 -5.88 17.16 15.64
C LEU A 126 -5.32 16.50 16.93
N PHE A 127 -5.49 15.19 17.09
CA PHE A 127 -4.91 14.46 18.21
C PHE A 127 -3.38 14.46 18.16
N HIS A 128 -2.80 14.09 17.01
CA HIS A 128 -1.35 14.09 16.85
C HIS A 128 -0.77 15.51 16.96
N GLN A 129 -1.45 16.52 16.42
CA GLN A 129 -1.04 17.92 16.61
C GLN A 129 -1.00 18.30 18.10
N LYS A 130 -2.01 17.92 18.89
CA LYS A 130 -2.03 18.14 20.35
C LYS A 130 -0.90 17.41 21.06
N MET A 131 -0.63 16.15 20.69
CA MET A 131 0.48 15.36 21.25
C MET A 131 1.84 16.04 21.00
N MET A 132 2.08 16.48 19.76
CA MET A 132 3.31 17.16 19.38
C MET A 132 3.46 18.49 20.12
N LEU A 133 2.38 19.27 20.23
CA LEU A 133 2.39 20.54 20.95
C LEU A 133 2.68 20.34 22.45
N PHE A 134 2.05 19.35 23.08
CA PHE A 134 2.30 19.02 24.49
C PHE A 134 3.73 18.55 24.75
N TYR A 135 4.25 17.68 23.87
CA TYR A 135 5.64 17.23 23.97
C TYR A 135 6.61 18.42 23.88
N ALA A 136 6.40 19.34 22.94
CA ALA A 136 7.24 20.52 22.80
C ALA A 136 7.11 21.48 23.99
N TYR A 137 5.92 21.65 24.58
CA TYR A 137 5.76 22.43 25.81
C TYR A 137 6.50 21.82 27.01
N ASN A 138 6.51 20.49 27.15
CA ASN A 138 7.27 19.84 28.22
C ASN A 138 8.77 20.05 28.04
N LEU A 139 9.30 19.87 26.82
CA LEU A 139 10.71 20.16 26.52
C LEU A 139 11.06 21.64 26.81
N TYR A 140 10.16 22.56 26.47
CA TYR A 140 10.32 23.98 26.76
C TYR A 140 10.37 24.27 28.28
N GLU A 141 9.47 23.66 29.06
CA GLU A 141 9.45 23.79 30.53
C GLU A 141 10.70 23.16 31.17
N ASP A 142 11.11 21.96 30.73
CA ASP A 142 12.32 21.29 31.21
C ASP A 142 13.58 22.12 30.91
N LEU A 143 13.61 22.88 29.81
CA LEU A 143 14.72 23.78 29.47
C LEU A 143 14.74 25.06 30.32
N ILE A 144 13.59 25.49 30.86
CA ILE A 144 13.51 26.62 31.80
C ILE A 144 14.13 26.26 33.14
N ASP A 145 13.99 25.00 33.57
CA ASP A 145 14.52 24.55 34.85
C ASP A 145 16.05 24.65 34.92
N GLU A 146 16.57 24.66 36.16
CA GLU A 146 17.99 24.46 36.41
C GLU A 146 18.29 22.96 36.44
N ARG A 147 19.07 22.51 35.47
CA ARG A 147 19.45 21.10 35.27
C ARG A 147 20.92 20.97 34.90
N ASP A 148 21.41 19.74 34.87
CA ASP A 148 22.74 19.43 34.33
C ASP A 148 22.85 19.90 32.87
N TRP A 149 24.03 20.43 32.49
CA TRP A 149 24.25 20.96 31.14
C TRP A 149 24.09 19.88 30.05
N GLY A 150 24.50 18.65 30.33
CA GLY A 150 24.29 17.52 29.44
C GLY A 150 22.80 17.27 29.18
N GLU A 151 21.97 17.27 30.23
CA GLU A 151 20.51 17.15 30.08
C GLU A 151 19.93 18.30 29.24
N LEU A 152 20.32 19.54 29.54
CA LEU A 152 19.86 20.71 28.80
C LEU A 152 20.23 20.64 27.31
N LEU A 153 21.42 20.10 26.97
CA LEU A 153 21.81 19.89 25.57
C LEU A 153 20.87 18.91 24.86
N PHE A 154 20.56 17.76 25.46
CA PHE A 154 19.64 16.79 24.85
C PHE A 154 18.22 17.36 24.73
N ILE A 155 17.70 18.01 25.78
CA ILE A 155 16.39 18.68 25.77
C ILE A 155 16.33 19.74 24.66
N ALA A 156 17.37 20.57 24.53
CA ALA A 156 17.41 21.62 23.53
C ALA A 156 17.46 21.06 22.10
N VAL A 157 18.24 19.99 21.84
CA VAL A 157 18.29 19.32 20.54
C VAL A 157 16.92 18.78 20.15
N ASP A 158 16.20 18.18 21.11
CA ASP A 158 14.85 17.68 20.87
C ASP A 158 13.87 18.83 20.64
N LEU A 159 13.91 19.89 21.45
CA LEU A 159 13.05 21.07 21.27
C LEU A 159 13.31 21.73 19.91
N PHE A 160 14.57 21.90 19.52
CA PHE A 160 14.96 22.45 18.22
C PHE A 160 14.34 21.64 17.08
N ASN A 161 14.44 20.30 17.14
CA ASN A 161 13.84 19.44 16.14
C ASN A 161 12.30 19.54 16.14
N GLN A 162 11.66 19.57 17.32
CA GLN A 162 10.20 19.67 17.44
C GLN A 162 9.65 20.99 16.91
N LEU A 163 10.35 22.11 17.16
CA LEU A 163 9.96 23.42 16.64
C LEU A 163 9.92 23.43 15.10
N ILE A 164 10.91 22.82 14.44
CA ILE A 164 10.91 22.68 12.97
C ILE A 164 9.70 21.85 12.51
N ILE A 165 9.46 20.70 13.13
CA ILE A 165 8.36 19.81 12.74
C ILE A 165 7.01 20.51 12.94
N LEU A 166 6.79 21.16 14.09
CA LEU A 166 5.56 21.90 14.38
C LEU A 166 5.35 23.07 13.41
N ASN A 167 6.42 23.80 13.05
CA ASN A 167 6.35 24.85 12.05
C ASN A 167 5.92 24.30 10.68
N ASN A 168 6.46 23.14 10.29
CA ASN A 168 6.07 22.47 9.05
C ASN A 168 4.61 22.02 9.08
N VAL A 169 4.17 21.38 10.16
CA VAL A 169 2.77 20.95 10.33
C VAL A 169 1.81 22.13 10.25
N ARG A 170 2.12 23.26 10.89
CA ARG A 170 1.30 24.48 10.88
C ARG A 170 1.07 25.04 9.47
N HIS A 171 2.11 25.02 8.64
CA HIS A 171 2.07 25.59 7.30
C HIS A 171 1.78 24.55 6.20
N ASN A 172 1.45 23.31 6.60
CA ASN A 172 1.28 22.17 5.70
C ASN A 172 2.50 21.97 4.77
N TYR A 173 3.70 22.09 5.34
CA TYR A 173 4.96 21.78 4.68
C TYR A 173 5.43 20.38 5.02
N TRP A 174 6.17 19.80 4.08
CA TRP A 174 6.82 18.51 4.21
C TRP A 174 7.91 18.50 5.28
N THR A 175 8.04 17.40 6.02
CA THR A 175 9.17 17.19 6.93
C THR A 175 10.29 16.41 6.24
N THR A 176 11.54 16.79 6.55
CA THR A 176 12.75 16.17 6.00
C THR A 176 13.73 15.79 7.12
N HIS A 177 14.84 15.15 6.75
CA HIS A 177 15.86 14.67 7.68
C HIS A 177 17.23 15.31 7.43
N GLY A 178 18.06 15.30 8.48
CA GLY A 178 19.45 15.77 8.43
C GLY A 178 19.61 17.18 7.86
N LYS A 179 20.59 17.35 6.96
CA LYS A 179 20.91 18.63 6.31
C LYS A 179 19.74 19.25 5.53
N TRP A 180 18.78 18.44 5.10
CA TRP A 180 17.64 18.91 4.32
C TRP A 180 16.65 19.71 5.16
N LYS A 181 16.56 19.50 6.48
CA LYS A 181 15.71 20.30 7.37
C LYS A 181 15.96 21.79 7.20
N TYR A 182 17.23 22.19 7.32
CA TYR A 182 17.64 23.59 7.17
C TYR A 182 17.41 24.11 5.75
N ARG A 183 17.81 23.36 4.71
CA ARG A 183 17.63 23.77 3.30
C ARG A 183 16.16 23.99 2.95
N TYR A 184 15.29 23.09 3.41
CA TYR A 184 13.85 23.21 3.24
C TYR A 184 13.29 24.42 3.99
N LEU A 185 13.66 24.56 5.26
CA LEU A 185 13.19 25.67 6.07
C LEU A 185 13.61 27.02 5.47
N VAL A 186 14.85 27.15 4.99
CA VAL A 186 15.31 28.36 4.30
C VAL A 186 14.51 28.69 3.04
N ASN A 187 14.09 27.66 2.29
CA ASN A 187 13.33 27.87 1.06
C ASN A 187 11.91 28.41 1.30
N TYR A 188 11.27 28.04 2.41
CA TYR A 188 9.89 28.44 2.70
C TYR A 188 9.77 29.53 3.78
N ASP A 189 10.69 29.57 4.74
CA ASP A 189 10.77 30.58 5.81
C ASP A 189 12.23 30.84 6.23
N LYS A 190 12.94 31.59 5.37
CA LYS A 190 14.34 31.97 5.59
C LYS A 190 14.57 32.68 6.93
N LYS A 191 13.66 33.58 7.31
CA LYS A 191 13.80 34.38 8.53
C LYS A 191 13.76 33.47 9.75
N TYR A 192 12.75 32.60 9.84
CA TYR A 192 12.63 31.66 10.94
C TYR A 192 13.82 30.69 11.01
N ALA A 193 14.31 30.20 9.86
CA ALA A 193 15.49 29.36 9.81
C ALA A 193 16.74 30.04 10.42
N GLU A 194 16.98 31.31 10.07
CA GLU A 194 18.11 32.09 10.58
C GLU A 194 17.98 32.41 12.08
N GLU A 195 16.79 32.80 12.54
CA GLU A 195 16.50 33.07 13.95
C GLU A 195 16.65 31.81 14.82
N LEU A 196 16.16 30.66 14.33
CA LEU A 196 16.26 29.39 15.01
C LEU A 196 17.72 28.92 15.14
N VAL A 197 18.50 28.98 14.06
CA VAL A 197 19.92 28.61 14.09
C VAL A 197 20.70 29.55 15.00
N LYS A 198 20.46 30.86 14.92
CA LYS A 198 21.17 31.86 15.74
C LYS A 198 20.90 31.66 17.23
N SER A 199 19.62 31.52 17.61
CA SER A 199 19.23 31.35 19.01
C SER A 199 19.76 30.04 19.60
N PHE A 200 19.67 28.94 18.85
CA PHE A 200 20.24 27.66 19.26
C PHE A 200 21.76 27.70 19.38
N ASN A 201 22.46 28.40 18.48
CA ASN A 201 23.90 28.56 18.55
C ASN A 201 24.33 29.37 19.78
N SER A 202 23.60 30.44 20.13
CA SER A 202 23.85 31.18 21.39
C SER A 202 23.64 30.27 22.62
N PHE A 203 22.61 29.42 22.62
CA PHE A 203 22.45 28.41 23.66
C PHE A 203 23.67 27.47 23.75
N VAL A 204 24.07 26.82 22.67
CA VAL A 204 25.15 25.81 22.69
C VAL A 204 26.52 26.43 22.98
N ALA A 205 26.85 27.55 22.34
CA ALA A 205 28.18 28.17 22.42
C ALA A 205 28.37 29.02 23.67
N GLU A 206 27.33 29.73 24.11
CA GLU A 206 27.42 30.74 25.18
C GLU A 206 26.70 30.31 26.46
N ARG A 207 26.04 29.14 26.46
CA ARG A 207 25.17 28.66 27.55
C ARG A 207 24.05 29.64 27.91
N ASN A 208 23.66 30.48 26.95
CA ASN A 208 22.59 31.46 27.11
C ASN A 208 21.28 30.93 26.52
N LYS A 209 20.33 30.55 27.39
CA LYS A 209 19.04 29.99 26.96
C LYS A 209 17.99 31.04 26.61
N THR A 210 18.23 32.33 26.84
CA THR A 210 17.21 33.40 26.76
C THR A 210 16.58 33.50 25.36
N ASP A 211 17.40 33.65 24.32
CA ASP A 211 16.90 33.86 22.96
C ASP A 211 16.18 32.62 22.42
N PHE A 212 16.71 31.43 22.73
CA PHE A 212 16.11 30.17 22.31
C PHE A 212 14.78 29.89 23.02
N LEU A 213 14.68 30.18 24.32
CA LEU A 213 13.42 30.11 25.06
C LEU A 213 12.41 31.13 24.55
N LEU A 214 12.82 32.37 24.25
CA LEU A 214 11.93 33.38 23.70
C LEU A 214 11.33 32.92 22.37
N LEU A 215 12.17 32.47 21.44
CA LEU A 215 11.73 31.96 20.14
C LEU A 215 10.82 30.74 20.30
N ALA A 216 11.18 29.79 21.16
CA ALA A 216 10.35 28.61 21.44
C ALA A 216 8.97 29.01 21.98
N LYS A 217 8.92 29.92 22.95
CA LYS A 217 7.66 30.40 23.53
C LYS A 217 6.76 31.07 22.50
N GLU A 218 7.31 31.93 21.64
CA GLU A 218 6.57 32.60 20.58
C GLU A 218 5.97 31.59 19.59
N ASN A 219 6.76 30.61 19.17
CA ASN A 219 6.33 29.55 18.25
C ASN A 219 5.22 28.69 18.85
N LEU A 220 5.39 28.24 20.09
CA LEU A 220 4.39 27.42 20.78
C LEU A 220 3.09 28.21 21.00
N THR A 221 3.18 29.47 21.43
CA THR A 221 2.01 30.31 21.67
C THR A 221 1.21 30.55 20.38
N ALA A 222 1.89 30.70 19.24
CA ALA A 222 1.24 30.88 17.95
C ALA A 222 0.50 29.63 17.44
N LEU A 223 0.84 28.44 17.96
CA LEU A 223 0.15 27.17 17.68
C LEU A 223 -1.05 26.94 18.59
N GLY A 224 -1.06 27.56 19.77
CA GLY A 224 -2.15 27.48 20.75
C GLY A 224 -1.67 27.19 22.16
N PRO A 225 -2.58 27.18 23.15
CA PRO A 225 -2.21 26.94 24.54
C PRO A 225 -1.74 25.49 24.77
N LYS A 226 -0.91 25.29 25.80
CA LYS A 226 -0.53 23.95 26.27
C LYS A 226 -1.78 23.10 26.52
N PRO A 227 -1.90 21.90 25.93
CA PRO A 227 -2.99 20.99 26.21
C PRO A 227 -3.03 20.63 27.70
N ARG A 228 -4.19 20.86 28.36
CA ARG A 228 -4.36 20.61 29.81
C ARG A 228 -4.55 19.14 30.17
N HIS A 229 -5.02 18.34 29.22
CA HIS A 229 -5.22 16.91 29.39
C HIS A 229 -4.81 16.20 28.11
N ILE A 230 -3.89 15.25 28.24
CA ILE A 230 -3.45 14.36 27.17
C ILE A 230 -3.29 12.96 27.74
N SER A 231 -3.66 11.97 26.93
CA SER A 231 -3.38 10.57 27.17
C SER A 231 -2.52 10.05 26.04
N SER A 232 -1.44 9.33 26.38
CA SER A 232 -0.62 8.59 25.41
C SER A 232 -1.37 7.40 24.80
N ARG A 233 -2.50 7.00 25.39
CA ARG A 233 -3.42 6.04 24.77
C ARG A 233 -4.19 6.78 23.69
N LEU A 234 -4.13 6.25 22.46
CA LEU A 234 -4.76 6.78 21.24
C LEU A 234 -6.28 6.81 21.39
N ASN A 235 -6.79 7.79 22.13
CA ASN A 235 -8.20 8.03 22.36
C ASN A 235 -8.55 9.37 21.71
N SER A 236 -8.27 9.50 20.41
CA SER A 236 -9.24 10.23 19.60
C SER A 236 -10.51 9.40 19.63
N LEU A 237 -11.34 9.55 20.66
CA LEU A 237 -12.53 8.73 20.79
C LEU A 237 -13.49 9.03 19.63
N THR A 238 -13.43 10.22 19.06
CA THR A 238 -14.39 10.68 18.08
C THR A 238 -14.05 10.22 16.67
N VAL A 239 -15.01 9.53 16.05
CA VAL A 239 -15.10 9.29 14.61
C VAL A 239 -15.48 10.63 13.97
N GLY A 240 -14.68 11.12 13.02
CA GLY A 240 -14.94 12.40 12.33
C GLY A 240 -15.31 12.24 10.86
N ASN A 241 -15.70 11.02 10.47
CA ASN A 241 -16.10 10.64 9.11
C ASN A 241 -17.35 9.75 9.19
N ASP A 242 -17.94 9.44 8.04
CA ASP A 242 -19.01 8.45 7.85
C ASP A 242 -18.55 6.99 8.01
N PHE A 243 -17.34 6.77 8.51
CA PHE A 243 -16.80 5.44 8.78
C PHE A 243 -15.99 5.38 10.08
N LEU A 244 -16.11 4.25 10.78
CA LEU A 244 -15.28 3.83 11.90
C LEU A 244 -14.39 2.67 11.45
N THR A 245 -13.09 2.84 11.57
CA THR A 245 -12.12 1.78 11.24
C THR A 245 -11.63 1.09 12.51
N VAL A 246 -11.63 -0.24 12.50
CA VAL A 246 -11.11 -1.11 13.56
C VAL A 246 -9.97 -1.91 12.97
N SER A 247 -8.81 -1.93 13.62
CA SER A 247 -7.74 -2.87 13.29
C SER A 247 -7.65 -3.94 14.38
N ILE A 248 -7.65 -5.20 13.96
CA ILE A 248 -7.49 -6.36 14.84
C ILE A 248 -6.26 -7.13 14.37
N LYS A 249 -5.18 -7.05 15.14
CA LYS A 249 -4.02 -7.91 14.98
C LYS A 249 -4.29 -9.24 15.67
N THR A 250 -4.05 -10.34 14.98
CA THR A 250 -4.20 -11.68 15.52
C THR A 250 -3.20 -12.63 14.85
N THR A 251 -2.74 -13.62 15.61
CA THR A 251 -2.14 -14.83 15.03
C THR A 251 -3.23 -15.69 14.38
N LEU A 252 -2.88 -16.44 13.34
CA LEU A 252 -3.81 -17.34 12.61
C LEU A 252 -4.53 -18.37 13.50
N ILE A 253 -3.99 -18.65 14.70
CA ILE A 253 -4.45 -19.69 15.63
C ILE A 253 -5.81 -19.36 16.30
N ASN A 254 -6.33 -18.12 16.21
CA ASN A 254 -7.51 -17.66 16.97
C ASN A 254 -8.75 -17.29 16.12
N LYS A 255 -8.91 -17.91 14.95
CA LYS A 255 -9.98 -17.65 13.97
C LYS A 255 -11.41 -17.75 14.55
N ASP A 256 -11.69 -18.72 15.41
CA ASP A 256 -13.05 -18.95 15.93
C ASP A 256 -13.57 -17.80 16.80
N VAL A 257 -12.68 -17.19 17.59
CA VAL A 257 -13.03 -16.06 18.46
C VAL A 257 -13.36 -14.81 17.64
N TYR A 258 -12.69 -14.65 16.51
CA TYR A 258 -12.95 -13.59 15.56
C TYR A 258 -14.31 -13.74 14.86
N GLU A 259 -14.66 -14.96 14.43
CA GLU A 259 -15.93 -15.22 13.76
C GLU A 259 -17.14 -14.96 14.68
N VAL A 260 -17.05 -15.36 15.95
CA VAL A 260 -18.08 -15.07 16.95
C VAL A 260 -18.24 -13.56 17.14
N PHE A 261 -17.13 -12.82 17.27
CA PHE A 261 -17.14 -11.35 17.37
C PHE A 261 -17.84 -10.71 16.18
N LEU A 262 -17.46 -11.08 14.96
CA LEU A 262 -18.06 -10.50 13.75
C LEU A 262 -19.55 -10.79 13.65
N LYS A 263 -19.97 -12.02 13.97
CA LYS A 263 -21.37 -12.42 13.91
C LYS A 263 -22.23 -11.62 14.88
N GLU A 264 -21.71 -11.37 16.08
CA GLU A 264 -22.40 -10.57 17.09
C GLU A 264 -22.42 -9.09 16.70
N ILE A 265 -21.28 -8.51 16.29
CA ILE A 265 -21.23 -7.11 15.85
C ILE A 265 -22.10 -6.86 14.62
N LYS A 266 -22.08 -7.71 13.58
CA LYS A 266 -22.92 -7.54 12.38
C LYS A 266 -24.41 -7.48 12.72
N LYS A 267 -24.88 -8.32 13.67
CA LYS A 267 -26.28 -8.31 14.12
C LYS A 267 -26.66 -6.99 14.78
N GLU A 268 -25.80 -6.47 15.65
CA GLU A 268 -26.01 -5.20 16.33
C GLU A 268 -25.98 -4.02 15.34
N LEU A 269 -25.01 -4.00 14.42
CA LEU A 269 -24.89 -2.94 13.41
C LEU A 269 -26.10 -2.84 12.49
N ALA A 270 -26.71 -3.98 12.13
CA ALA A 270 -27.91 -4.03 11.30
C ALA A 270 -29.12 -3.29 11.91
N LEU A 271 -29.15 -3.08 13.24
CA LEU A 271 -30.20 -2.33 13.93
C LEU A 271 -30.10 -0.81 13.71
N TYR A 272 -28.93 -0.32 13.26
CA TYR A 272 -28.60 1.11 13.18
C TYR A 272 -28.23 1.56 11.75
N ASP A 273 -28.67 0.81 10.73
CA ASP A 273 -28.36 1.06 9.31
C ASP A 273 -26.84 1.21 9.03
N CYS A 274 -26.03 0.51 9.84
CA CYS A 274 -24.59 0.50 9.67
C CYS A 274 -24.17 -0.68 8.79
N SER A 275 -23.27 -0.44 7.83
CA SER A 275 -22.69 -1.50 7.01
C SER A 275 -21.25 -1.79 7.42
N LEU A 276 -20.83 -3.05 7.34
CA LEU A 276 -19.49 -3.49 7.74
C LEU A 276 -18.76 -4.10 6.54
N ALA A 277 -17.62 -3.51 6.19
CA ALA A 277 -16.66 -4.03 5.21
C ALA A 277 -15.41 -4.53 5.95
N MET A 278 -14.78 -5.58 5.44
CA MET A 278 -13.70 -6.25 6.17
C MET A 278 -12.62 -6.70 5.21
N PHE A 279 -11.38 -6.34 5.55
CA PHE A 279 -10.21 -6.63 4.75
C PHE A 279 -9.20 -7.38 5.61
N TYR A 280 -8.81 -8.55 5.15
CA TYR A 280 -7.70 -9.28 5.75
C TYR A 280 -6.40 -8.82 5.08
N MET A 281 -5.47 -8.32 5.89
CA MET A 281 -4.11 -8.02 5.48
C MET A 281 -3.18 -9.06 6.08
N ARG A 282 -2.76 -10.00 5.24
CA ARG A 282 -1.66 -10.91 5.57
C ARG A 282 -0.36 -10.14 5.43
N ASN A 283 0.42 -10.06 6.50
CA ASN A 283 1.74 -9.46 6.45
C ASN A 283 2.72 -10.53 5.93
N ASP A 284 2.81 -10.68 4.61
CA ASP A 284 3.81 -11.53 4.01
C ASP A 284 5.18 -10.85 4.20
N GLY A 285 5.94 -11.32 5.20
CA GLY A 285 7.33 -10.88 5.41
C GLY A 285 7.74 -10.50 6.83
N ASP A 286 7.00 -10.87 7.88
CA ASP A 286 7.51 -10.80 9.25
C ASP A 286 7.50 -12.21 9.87
N ILE A 287 8.58 -12.60 10.56
CA ILE A 287 8.73 -13.94 11.19
C ILE A 287 7.69 -14.14 12.32
N ARG A 288 7.00 -13.07 12.71
CA ARG A 288 5.81 -13.09 13.55
C ARG A 288 4.61 -13.11 12.60
N ASP A 289 3.86 -14.21 12.55
CA ASP A 289 2.59 -14.38 11.83
C ASP A 289 1.49 -13.39 12.30
N GLU A 290 1.76 -12.08 12.28
CA GLU A 290 0.83 -11.02 12.63
C GLU A 290 -0.03 -10.72 11.39
N SER A 291 -1.20 -11.33 11.37
CA SER A 291 -2.24 -10.94 10.42
C SER A 291 -3.13 -9.84 11.00
N SER A 292 -3.56 -8.90 10.16
CA SER A 292 -4.40 -7.79 10.60
C SER A 292 -5.72 -7.77 9.83
N TYR A 293 -6.83 -7.79 10.56
CA TYR A 293 -8.13 -7.45 10.00
C TYR A 293 -8.35 -5.96 10.10
N LEU A 294 -8.70 -5.33 8.98
CA LEU A 294 -9.21 -3.97 8.92
C LEU A 294 -10.70 -4.03 8.69
N ILE A 295 -11.47 -3.57 9.66
CA ILE A 295 -12.93 -3.52 9.61
C ILE A 295 -13.32 -2.05 9.43
N PHE A 296 -14.08 -1.76 8.39
CA PHE A 296 -14.67 -0.45 8.14
C PHE A 296 -16.16 -0.53 8.40
N ILE A 297 -16.64 0.23 9.38
CA ILE A 297 -18.05 0.31 9.73
C ILE A 297 -18.56 1.66 9.25
N HIS A 298 -19.45 1.64 8.27
CA HIS A 298 -20.02 2.82 7.64
C HIS A 298 -21.37 3.13 8.26
N GLY A 299 -21.62 4.39 8.58
CA GLY A 299 -22.85 4.84 9.22
C GLY A 299 -22.80 6.33 9.54
N ASP A 300 -23.91 6.85 10.07
CA ASP A 300 -23.99 8.23 10.54
C ASP A 300 -22.96 8.52 11.64
N GLU A 301 -22.34 9.70 11.61
CA GLU A 301 -21.26 10.07 12.54
C GLU A 301 -21.72 10.01 14.01
N GLU A 302 -22.94 10.45 14.32
CA GLU A 302 -23.46 10.40 15.69
C GLU A 302 -23.69 8.95 16.13
N ILE A 303 -24.28 8.13 15.26
CA ILE A 303 -24.48 6.69 15.51
C ILE A 303 -23.14 6.00 15.77
N LEU A 304 -22.14 6.26 14.92
CA LEU A 304 -20.81 5.68 15.06
C LEU A 304 -20.15 6.06 16.39
N ASN A 305 -20.31 7.32 16.82
CA ASN A 305 -19.72 7.85 18.04
C ASN A 305 -20.43 7.45 19.33
N PHE A 306 -21.76 7.44 19.34
CA PHE A 306 -22.56 7.29 20.55
C PHE A 306 -23.13 5.88 20.74
N VAL A 307 -23.18 5.07 19.69
CA VAL A 307 -23.72 3.70 19.74
C VAL A 307 -22.65 2.68 19.40
N VAL A 308 -22.15 2.71 18.16
CA VAL A 308 -21.31 1.63 17.62
C VAL A 308 -19.97 1.53 18.33
N ARG A 309 -19.23 2.65 18.44
CA ARG A 309 -17.92 2.66 19.12
C ARG A 309 -18.06 2.20 20.58
N PRO A 310 -18.97 2.75 21.42
CA PRO A 310 -19.18 2.24 22.77
C PRO A 310 -19.54 0.75 22.82
N LEU A 311 -20.35 0.25 21.90
CA LEU A 311 -20.74 -1.16 21.81
C LEU A 311 -19.52 -2.06 21.57
N ILE A 312 -18.68 -1.72 20.58
CA ILE A 312 -17.45 -2.46 20.29
C ILE A 312 -16.50 -2.41 21.50
N VAL A 313 -16.31 -1.24 22.11
CA VAL A 313 -15.46 -1.09 23.32
C VAL A 313 -15.99 -1.94 24.48
N SER A 314 -17.31 -1.96 24.69
CA SER A 314 -17.96 -2.74 25.75
C SER A 314 -17.77 -4.24 25.53
N TYR A 315 -17.98 -4.69 24.29
CA TYR A 315 -17.76 -6.08 23.91
C TYR A 315 -16.34 -6.55 24.23
N ILE A 316 -15.35 -5.73 23.86
CA ILE A 316 -13.92 -6.03 24.11
C ILE A 316 -13.62 -6.07 25.60
N LYS A 317 -14.09 -5.07 26.37
CA LYS A 317 -13.87 -5.02 27.83
C LYS A 317 -14.53 -6.19 28.56
N GLY A 318 -15.72 -6.59 28.12
CA GLY A 318 -16.47 -7.70 28.71
C GLY A 318 -15.86 -9.08 28.46
N ARG A 319 -15.07 -9.23 27.39
CA ARG A 319 -14.37 -10.49 27.04
C ARG A 319 -12.84 -10.40 27.13
N GLY A 320 -12.33 -9.33 27.75
CA GLY A 320 -10.90 -8.96 27.74
C GLY A 320 -9.95 -10.05 28.24
N GLU A 321 -10.33 -10.86 29.22
CA GLU A 321 -9.51 -11.98 29.70
C GLU A 321 -9.39 -13.13 28.69
N HIS A 322 -10.41 -13.37 27.87
CA HIS A 322 -10.37 -14.37 26.80
C HIS A 322 -9.60 -13.87 25.58
N LEU A 323 -9.76 -12.59 25.23
CA LEU A 323 -9.04 -11.97 24.12
C LEU A 323 -7.54 -11.82 24.41
N ALA A 324 -7.18 -11.49 25.65
CA ALA A 324 -5.78 -11.38 26.10
C ALA A 324 -5.04 -12.72 26.17
N LYS A 325 -5.76 -13.85 26.34
CA LYS A 325 -5.17 -15.21 26.24
C LYS A 325 -4.84 -15.63 24.81
N ASN A 326 -5.40 -14.92 23.82
CA ASN A 326 -5.37 -15.27 22.40
C ASN A 326 -4.51 -14.29 21.57
N ASP A 327 -3.58 -13.57 22.20
CA ASP A 327 -2.65 -12.64 21.52
C ASP A 327 -3.32 -11.64 20.55
N MET A 328 -4.58 -11.28 20.81
CA MET A 328 -5.33 -10.38 19.94
C MET A 328 -5.13 -8.92 20.37
N VAL A 329 -4.59 -8.07 19.49
CA VAL A 329 -4.40 -6.63 19.74
C VAL A 329 -5.36 -5.82 18.87
N LEU A 330 -6.25 -5.06 19.51
CA LEU A 330 -7.26 -4.25 18.82
C LEU A 330 -6.95 -2.75 18.93
N SER A 331 -7.04 -2.05 17.81
CA SER A 331 -6.90 -0.60 17.70
C SER A 331 -8.21 0.03 17.22
N LEU A 332 -8.76 0.98 17.99
CA LEU A 332 -10.05 1.63 17.72
C LEU A 332 -10.11 3.07 18.28
N PRO A 333 -10.47 4.07 17.47
CA PRO A 333 -10.47 4.02 16.00
C PRO A 333 -9.04 3.85 15.47
N TYR A 334 -8.87 2.94 14.51
CA TYR A 334 -7.63 2.81 13.74
C TYR A 334 -7.69 3.78 12.57
N TYR A 335 -6.91 4.87 12.61
CA TYR A 335 -7.01 5.95 11.63
C TYR A 335 -6.47 5.55 10.25
N LEU A 336 -7.31 4.86 9.47
CA LEU A 336 -7.07 4.52 8.07
C LEU A 336 -8.34 4.85 7.27
N GLU A 337 -8.17 5.69 6.25
CA GLU A 337 -9.23 5.99 5.28
C GLU A 337 -9.40 4.82 4.31
N PRO A 338 -10.62 4.31 4.09
CA PRO A 338 -10.82 3.17 3.20
C PRO A 338 -10.30 3.44 1.78
N HIS A 339 -10.59 4.62 1.23
CA HIS A 339 -10.17 5.06 -0.12
C HIS A 339 -8.67 5.03 -0.32
N SER A 340 -7.93 5.20 0.76
CA SER A 340 -6.48 5.21 0.76
C SER A 340 -5.92 3.83 0.35
N LEU A 341 -6.68 2.74 0.54
CA LEU A 341 -6.31 1.38 0.13
C LEU A 341 -6.65 1.05 -1.34
N PHE A 342 -7.30 1.99 -2.04
CA PHE A 342 -7.82 1.80 -3.39
C PHE A 342 -7.32 2.87 -4.36
N THR A 343 -7.50 2.62 -5.65
CA THR A 343 -7.28 3.61 -6.70
C THR A 343 -8.25 4.77 -6.57
N ASN A 344 -9.50 4.51 -6.24
CA ASN A 344 -10.57 5.50 -6.14
C ASN A 344 -11.78 4.98 -5.31
N GLN A 345 -12.78 5.86 -5.11
CA GLN A 345 -14.04 5.55 -4.43
C GLN A 345 -14.82 4.41 -5.08
N GLY A 346 -14.96 4.43 -6.41
CA GLY A 346 -15.72 3.40 -7.13
C GLY A 346 -15.17 2.00 -6.90
N THR A 347 -13.85 1.84 -6.99
CA THR A 347 -13.16 0.56 -6.71
C THR A 347 -13.39 0.13 -5.26
N TYR A 348 -13.37 1.07 -4.31
CA TYR A 348 -13.65 0.80 -2.90
C TYR A 348 -15.08 0.30 -2.67
N GLU A 349 -16.10 1.03 -3.14
CA GLU A 349 -17.52 0.65 -2.96
C GLU A 349 -17.83 -0.71 -3.58
N LEU A 350 -17.22 -0.98 -4.73
CA LEU A 350 -17.36 -2.27 -5.39
C LEU A 350 -16.74 -3.41 -4.58
N THR A 351 -15.50 -3.22 -4.14
CA THR A 351 -14.78 -4.23 -3.35
C THR A 351 -15.51 -4.48 -2.04
N LYS A 352 -15.99 -3.42 -1.37
CA LYS A 352 -16.85 -3.50 -0.18
C LYS A 352 -18.08 -4.38 -0.43
N SER A 353 -18.80 -4.16 -1.53
CA SER A 353 -20.01 -4.91 -1.89
C SER A 353 -19.73 -6.39 -2.15
N LEU A 354 -18.64 -6.70 -2.87
CA LEU A 354 -18.20 -8.07 -3.14
C LEU A 354 -17.76 -8.79 -1.86
N LEU A 355 -16.99 -8.13 -1.00
CA LEU A 355 -16.48 -8.72 0.24
C LEU A 355 -17.58 -9.14 1.22
N MET A 356 -18.64 -8.33 1.35
CA MET A 356 -19.79 -8.70 2.19
C MET A 356 -20.39 -10.05 1.78
N HIS A 357 -20.32 -10.39 0.49
CA HIS A 357 -20.84 -11.64 -0.04
C HIS A 357 -19.82 -12.78 0.02
N PHE A 358 -18.56 -12.53 -0.34
CA PHE A 358 -17.49 -13.54 -0.23
C PHE A 358 -17.31 -14.05 1.20
N ASN A 359 -17.53 -13.22 2.21
CA ASN A 359 -17.47 -13.67 3.61
C ASN A 359 -18.47 -14.80 3.88
N SER A 360 -19.67 -14.75 3.29
CA SER A 360 -20.67 -15.81 3.46
C SER A 360 -20.32 -17.13 2.76
N ILE A 361 -19.56 -17.06 1.66
CA ILE A 361 -19.05 -18.23 0.93
C ILE A 361 -17.88 -18.84 1.70
N TYR A 362 -16.95 -18.01 2.19
CA TYR A 362 -15.81 -18.46 2.99
C TYR A 362 -16.25 -19.11 4.32
N GLU A 363 -17.26 -18.54 5.00
CA GLU A 363 -17.90 -19.14 6.19
C GLU A 363 -18.49 -20.54 5.90
N TYR A 364 -18.90 -20.82 4.66
CA TYR A 364 -19.50 -22.10 4.26
C TYR A 364 -18.48 -23.13 3.75
N VAL A 365 -17.50 -22.69 2.95
CA VAL A 365 -16.44 -23.55 2.39
C VAL A 365 -15.40 -23.96 3.46
N GLY A 366 -15.53 -23.44 4.68
CA GLY A 366 -14.71 -23.73 5.85
C GLY A 366 -14.10 -25.15 5.88
N GLU A 367 -12.77 -25.18 5.78
CA GLU A 367 -11.84 -26.25 6.14
C GLU A 367 -11.68 -27.52 5.29
N TYR A 368 -12.56 -27.87 4.34
CA TYR A 368 -12.45 -29.25 3.79
C TYR A 368 -11.68 -29.44 2.48
N ASP A 369 -11.42 -28.39 1.68
CA ASP A 369 -10.59 -28.57 0.47
C ASP A 369 -10.05 -27.24 -0.12
N GLU A 370 -8.75 -26.97 0.06
CA GLU A 370 -8.08 -25.84 -0.59
C GLU A 370 -8.18 -25.90 -2.12
N ASN A 371 -8.21 -27.10 -2.72
CA ASN A 371 -8.34 -27.26 -4.16
C ASN A 371 -9.73 -26.86 -4.64
N LEU A 372 -10.76 -27.18 -3.86
CA LEU A 372 -12.13 -26.77 -4.15
C LEU A 372 -12.26 -25.24 -4.10
N LEU A 373 -11.66 -24.60 -3.09
CA LEU A 373 -11.61 -23.14 -2.99
C LEU A 373 -10.88 -22.50 -4.18
N LEU A 374 -9.69 -23.01 -4.55
CA LEU A 374 -8.96 -22.55 -5.72
C LEU A 374 -9.80 -22.70 -6.99
N THR A 375 -10.50 -23.82 -7.15
CA THR A 375 -11.40 -24.07 -8.29
C THR A 375 -12.50 -23.02 -8.39
N TYR A 376 -13.12 -22.64 -7.27
CA TYR A 376 -14.11 -21.56 -7.27
C TYR A 376 -13.52 -20.21 -7.64
N LEU A 377 -12.33 -19.90 -7.12
CA LEU A 377 -11.68 -18.62 -7.40
C LEU A 377 -11.25 -18.53 -8.87
N MET A 378 -10.87 -19.66 -9.50
CA MET A 378 -10.62 -19.75 -10.93
C MET A 378 -11.88 -19.50 -11.76
N LYS A 379 -12.99 -20.18 -11.42
CA LYS A 379 -14.29 -19.95 -12.08
C LYS A 379 -14.73 -18.50 -11.96
N PHE A 380 -14.57 -17.92 -10.77
CA PHE A 380 -14.85 -16.51 -10.51
C PHE A 380 -13.97 -15.59 -11.37
N HIS A 381 -12.65 -15.81 -11.37
CA HIS A 381 -11.70 -15.01 -12.15
C HIS A 381 -12.08 -15.00 -13.64
N PHE A 382 -12.42 -16.17 -14.18
CA PHE A 382 -12.85 -16.34 -15.56
C PHE A 382 -14.16 -15.63 -15.87
N HIS A 383 -15.18 -15.79 -15.03
CA HIS A 383 -16.47 -15.15 -15.25
C HIS A 383 -16.36 -13.62 -15.24
N VAL A 384 -15.53 -13.09 -14.35
CA VAL A 384 -15.21 -11.66 -14.28
C VAL A 384 -14.62 -11.17 -15.61
N GLY A 385 -13.62 -11.87 -16.15
CA GLY A 385 -13.03 -11.51 -17.44
C GLY A 385 -14.04 -11.51 -18.59
N MET A 386 -14.86 -12.57 -18.67
CA MET A 386 -15.88 -12.69 -19.73
C MET A 386 -16.97 -11.63 -19.63
N LYS A 387 -17.43 -11.29 -18.42
CA LYS A 387 -18.46 -10.26 -18.21
C LYS A 387 -17.99 -8.85 -18.53
N LEU A 388 -16.71 -8.59 -18.36
CA LEU A 388 -16.09 -7.33 -18.79
C LEU A 388 -15.84 -7.26 -20.30
N GLY A 389 -16.22 -8.31 -21.04
CA GLY A 389 -16.12 -8.35 -22.49
C GLY A 389 -14.69 -8.49 -22.99
N PHE A 390 -13.78 -9.04 -22.17
CA PHE A 390 -12.43 -9.33 -22.65
C PHE A 390 -12.49 -10.36 -23.77
N SER A 391 -11.78 -10.07 -24.88
CA SER A 391 -11.40 -11.12 -25.81
C SER A 391 -10.54 -12.16 -25.09
N ILE A 392 -10.48 -13.38 -25.61
CA ILE A 392 -9.64 -14.43 -25.03
C ILE A 392 -8.18 -13.96 -24.97
N GLU A 393 -7.69 -13.30 -26.02
CA GLU A 393 -6.34 -12.72 -26.10
C GLU A 393 -6.10 -11.66 -25.00
N ASN A 394 -7.02 -10.71 -24.84
CA ASN A 394 -6.89 -9.67 -23.81
C ASN A 394 -6.96 -10.26 -22.40
N TYR A 395 -7.79 -11.29 -22.19
CA TYR A 395 -7.87 -11.96 -20.89
C TYR A 395 -6.57 -12.72 -20.56
N ILE A 396 -5.95 -13.40 -21.53
CA ILE A 396 -4.64 -14.03 -21.36
C ILE A 396 -3.60 -12.98 -20.96
N GLN A 397 -3.49 -11.89 -21.72
CA GLN A 397 -2.52 -10.84 -21.43
C GLN A 397 -2.78 -10.17 -20.06
N PHE A 398 -4.04 -9.99 -19.67
CA PHE A 398 -4.39 -9.49 -18.34
C PHE A 398 -3.90 -10.42 -17.23
N ASN A 399 -4.09 -11.73 -17.40
CA ASN A 399 -3.62 -12.73 -16.42
C ASN A 399 -2.09 -12.83 -16.38
N GLU A 400 -1.41 -12.68 -17.51
CA GLU A 400 0.05 -12.56 -17.56
C GLU A 400 0.53 -11.32 -16.80
N TYR A 401 -0.14 -10.18 -17.00
CA TYR A 401 0.10 -8.96 -16.23
C TYR A 401 -0.09 -9.19 -14.73
N LEU A 402 -1.19 -9.83 -14.29
CA LEU A 402 -1.40 -10.17 -12.88
C LEU A 402 -0.33 -11.11 -12.32
N THR A 403 0.09 -12.09 -13.11
CA THR A 403 1.17 -13.01 -12.74
C THR A 403 2.46 -12.23 -12.51
N GLN A 404 2.83 -11.33 -13.42
CA GLN A 404 4.01 -10.47 -13.27
C GLN A 404 3.90 -9.52 -12.08
N LEU A 405 2.69 -9.03 -11.77
CA LEU A 405 2.42 -8.15 -10.64
C LEU A 405 2.53 -8.90 -9.28
N TRP A 406 2.05 -10.14 -9.21
CA TRP A 406 1.95 -10.88 -7.95
C TRP A 406 3.16 -11.78 -7.66
N LEU A 407 3.87 -12.23 -8.69
CA LEU A 407 5.07 -13.08 -8.58
C LEU A 407 6.17 -12.49 -7.69
N PRO A 408 6.52 -11.18 -7.76
CA PRO A 408 7.52 -10.55 -6.90
C PRO A 408 7.32 -10.82 -5.40
N PHE A 409 6.08 -10.77 -4.92
CA PHE A 409 5.76 -11.01 -3.50
C PHE A 409 6.07 -12.44 -3.03
N MET A 410 6.19 -13.40 -3.96
CA MET A 410 6.62 -14.77 -3.61
C MET A 410 8.13 -14.89 -3.43
N LEU A 411 8.89 -14.11 -4.19
CA LEU A 411 10.34 -14.24 -4.31
C LEU A 411 11.05 -13.47 -3.17
N ASP A 412 10.49 -12.34 -2.78
CA ASP A 412 11.12 -11.36 -1.89
C ASP A 412 10.73 -11.56 -0.41
N LYS A 413 10.65 -12.81 0.04
CA LYS A 413 10.21 -13.17 1.41
C LYS A 413 11.32 -13.19 2.46
N GLU A 414 12.60 -13.20 2.05
CA GLU A 414 13.74 -13.38 2.96
C GLU A 414 14.73 -12.21 3.03
N TYR A 415 14.48 -11.10 2.32
CA TYR A 415 15.24 -9.84 2.38
C TYR A 415 16.77 -9.96 2.21
N ARG A 416 17.27 -11.00 1.53
CA ARG A 416 18.71 -11.33 1.50
C ARG A 416 19.31 -11.52 0.12
N LYS A 417 18.48 -11.51 -0.92
CA LYS A 417 18.92 -11.82 -2.28
C LYS A 417 19.15 -10.54 -3.07
N SER A 418 20.27 -10.52 -3.78
CA SER A 418 20.57 -9.47 -4.76
C SER A 418 19.56 -9.48 -5.90
N PHE A 419 19.49 -8.37 -6.65
CA PHE A 419 18.64 -8.23 -7.84
C PHE A 419 18.76 -9.44 -8.80
N ARG A 420 19.99 -9.86 -9.09
CA ARG A 420 20.26 -10.95 -10.03
C ARG A 420 19.73 -12.31 -9.54
N GLU A 421 19.88 -12.60 -8.26
CA GLU A 421 19.38 -13.85 -7.66
C GLU A 421 17.85 -13.91 -7.70
N LEU A 422 17.17 -12.77 -7.53
CA LEU A 422 15.72 -12.70 -7.64
C LEU A 422 15.23 -12.92 -9.09
N GLU A 423 15.97 -12.46 -10.10
CA GLU A 423 15.65 -12.75 -11.51
C GLU A 423 15.78 -14.25 -11.83
N GLU A 424 16.83 -14.90 -11.32
CA GLU A 424 17.06 -16.33 -11.50
C GLU A 424 15.94 -17.14 -10.83
N ASP A 425 15.55 -16.80 -9.60
CA ASP A 425 14.42 -17.43 -8.90
C ASP A 425 13.10 -17.23 -9.67
N LYS A 426 12.87 -16.04 -10.24
CA LYS A 426 11.69 -15.76 -11.06
C LYS A 426 11.61 -16.72 -12.24
N ALA A 427 12.73 -16.93 -12.94
CA ALA A 427 12.81 -17.84 -14.08
C ALA A 427 12.55 -19.29 -13.65
N VAL A 428 13.13 -19.73 -12.53
CA VAL A 428 12.90 -21.07 -11.95
C VAL A 428 11.42 -21.26 -11.61
N LYS A 429 10.78 -20.31 -10.92
CA LYS A 429 9.36 -20.41 -10.54
C LYS A 429 8.42 -20.43 -11.73
N ILE A 430 8.68 -19.63 -12.76
CA ILE A 430 7.92 -19.72 -14.02
C ILE A 430 8.09 -21.10 -14.66
N GLY A 431 9.29 -21.70 -14.58
CA GLY A 431 9.56 -23.06 -15.04
C GLY A 431 8.76 -24.12 -14.27
N GLU A 432 8.74 -24.04 -12.93
CA GLU A 432 7.93 -24.93 -12.08
C GLU A 432 6.44 -24.86 -12.43
N TYR A 433 5.90 -23.66 -12.60
CA TYR A 433 4.50 -23.47 -13.01
C TYR A 433 4.19 -24.07 -14.37
N LYS A 434 5.08 -23.89 -15.35
CA LYS A 434 4.94 -24.51 -16.67
C LYS A 434 4.95 -26.05 -16.60
N GLN A 435 5.82 -26.64 -15.77
CA GLN A 435 5.88 -28.09 -15.60
C GLN A 435 4.62 -28.65 -14.93
N LEU A 436 4.19 -28.05 -13.81
CA LEU A 436 2.99 -28.45 -13.08
C LEU A 436 1.74 -28.34 -13.97
N TYR A 437 1.65 -27.26 -14.74
CA TYR A 437 0.56 -27.05 -15.68
C TYR A 437 0.60 -28.01 -16.88
N GLY A 438 1.78 -28.31 -17.43
CA GLY A 438 1.90 -29.28 -18.54
C GLY A 438 1.23 -30.62 -18.22
N GLN A 439 1.31 -31.07 -16.97
CA GLN A 439 0.67 -32.29 -16.48
C GLN A 439 -0.86 -32.14 -16.28
N GLN A 440 -1.33 -30.92 -15.97
CA GLN A 440 -2.73 -30.62 -15.71
C GLN A 440 -3.50 -30.17 -16.96
N LYS A 441 -2.83 -29.66 -18.00
CA LYS A 441 -3.42 -29.13 -19.24
C LYS A 441 -4.25 -30.18 -19.97
N GLU A 442 -3.70 -31.38 -20.16
CA GLU A 442 -4.39 -32.48 -20.86
C GLU A 442 -5.64 -32.91 -20.09
N ALA A 443 -5.50 -33.13 -18.78
CA ALA A 443 -6.63 -33.44 -17.90
C ALA A 443 -7.65 -32.30 -17.82
N PHE A 444 -7.22 -31.04 -17.89
CA PHE A 444 -8.12 -29.88 -17.88
C PHE A 444 -8.85 -29.75 -19.21
N VAL A 445 -8.22 -29.91 -20.37
CA VAL A 445 -8.91 -29.84 -21.67
C VAL A 445 -9.95 -30.96 -21.78
N GLU A 446 -9.58 -32.19 -21.39
CA GLU A 446 -10.50 -33.33 -21.34
C GLU A 446 -11.66 -33.07 -20.36
N ASN A 447 -11.37 -32.64 -19.12
CA ASN A 447 -12.40 -32.33 -18.14
C ASN A 447 -13.19 -31.07 -18.46
N TYR A 448 -12.64 -30.04 -19.11
CA TYR A 448 -13.30 -28.78 -19.40
C TYR A 448 -14.36 -28.95 -20.49
N SER A 449 -14.10 -29.82 -21.47
CA SER A 449 -15.13 -30.28 -22.42
C SER A 449 -16.28 -31.03 -21.71
N GLY A 450 -15.97 -31.75 -20.63
CA GLY A 450 -16.92 -32.38 -19.73
C GLY A 450 -17.63 -31.41 -18.76
N ILE A 451 -16.93 -30.41 -18.22
CA ILE A 451 -17.43 -29.40 -17.27
C ILE A 451 -18.38 -28.44 -17.99
N LEU A 452 -18.09 -28.06 -19.24
CA LEU A 452 -19.01 -27.29 -20.08
C LEU A 452 -20.26 -28.09 -20.47
N LYS A 453 -20.15 -29.41 -20.65
CA LYS A 453 -21.29 -30.31 -20.93
C LYS A 453 -22.13 -30.61 -19.67
N ASN A 454 -21.48 -30.88 -18.53
CA ASN A 454 -22.13 -31.17 -17.26
C ASN A 454 -22.67 -29.92 -16.56
N TRP A 455 -22.33 -28.71 -17.03
CA TRP A 455 -22.86 -27.43 -16.56
C TRP A 455 -24.39 -27.29 -16.70
N LYS A 456 -25.06 -28.23 -17.38
CA LYS A 456 -26.53 -28.32 -17.45
C LYS A 456 -27.13 -29.54 -16.74
N GLU A 457 -26.34 -30.55 -16.35
CA GLU A 457 -26.91 -31.87 -16.03
C GLU A 457 -26.36 -32.60 -14.79
N ASP A 458 -25.38 -32.08 -14.04
CA ASP A 458 -24.91 -32.77 -12.81
C ASP A 458 -25.80 -32.47 -11.58
N GLN A 459 -26.98 -33.08 -11.54
CA GLN A 459 -27.82 -33.13 -10.35
C GLN A 459 -27.39 -34.29 -9.46
N GLU A 460 -26.75 -33.98 -8.33
CA GLU A 460 -27.24 -34.37 -6.98
C GLU A 460 -26.22 -34.04 -5.87
N ASN A 461 -24.93 -33.85 -6.19
CA ASN A 461 -23.91 -33.39 -5.21
C ASN A 461 -23.64 -31.87 -5.23
N ASP A 462 -24.09 -31.12 -6.27
CA ASP A 462 -23.75 -29.71 -6.52
C ASP A 462 -24.83 -28.67 -6.13
N ARG A 463 -26.00 -29.07 -5.62
CA ARG A 463 -27.15 -28.16 -5.46
C ARG A 463 -26.92 -26.93 -4.57
N LEU A 464 -26.14 -27.06 -3.49
CA LEU A 464 -25.84 -25.92 -2.61
C LEU A 464 -24.73 -25.03 -3.18
N ILE A 465 -23.78 -25.64 -3.87
CA ILE A 465 -22.66 -24.99 -4.53
C ILE A 465 -23.14 -24.11 -5.69
N ASP A 466 -24.09 -24.63 -6.48
CA ASP A 466 -24.73 -23.91 -7.55
C ASP A 466 -25.58 -22.76 -7.03
N ASP A 467 -26.21 -22.87 -5.86
CA ASP A 467 -27.00 -21.78 -5.26
C ASP A 467 -26.10 -20.61 -4.84
N TYR A 468 -24.94 -20.88 -4.21
CA TYR A 468 -23.98 -19.83 -3.85
C TYR A 468 -23.29 -19.25 -5.08
N THR A 469 -22.93 -20.10 -6.04
CA THR A 469 -22.34 -19.67 -7.32
C THR A 469 -23.36 -18.82 -8.09
N ALA A 470 -24.62 -19.24 -8.19
CA ALA A 470 -25.69 -18.48 -8.82
C ALA A 470 -25.98 -17.17 -8.10
N LYS A 471 -25.95 -17.15 -6.76
CA LYS A 471 -26.13 -15.93 -5.95
C LYS A 471 -24.95 -14.97 -6.09
N ALA A 472 -23.73 -15.49 -6.11
CA ALA A 472 -22.52 -14.71 -6.40
C ALA A 472 -22.55 -14.17 -7.83
N LEU A 473 -22.99 -14.98 -8.80
CA LEU A 473 -23.17 -14.62 -10.21
C LEU A 473 -24.29 -13.60 -10.43
N SER A 474 -25.40 -13.68 -9.69
CA SER A 474 -26.49 -12.69 -9.78
C SER A 474 -26.06 -11.35 -9.23
N LEU A 475 -25.40 -11.33 -8.07
CA LEU A 475 -24.86 -10.09 -7.51
C LEU A 475 -23.75 -9.52 -8.41
N MET A 476 -22.89 -10.40 -8.93
CA MET A 476 -21.88 -10.02 -9.90
C MET A 476 -22.51 -9.37 -11.12
N ARG A 477 -23.66 -9.84 -11.61
CA ARG A 477 -24.37 -9.20 -12.72
C ARG A 477 -24.70 -7.74 -12.41
N ASP A 478 -25.29 -7.47 -11.24
CA ASP A 478 -25.63 -6.11 -10.82
C ASP A 478 -24.37 -5.22 -10.65
N ILE A 479 -23.28 -5.83 -10.19
CA ILE A 479 -21.97 -5.20 -10.03
C ILE A 479 -21.30 -4.93 -11.39
N PHE A 480 -21.43 -5.85 -12.35
CA PHE A 480 -20.87 -5.70 -13.70
C PHE A 480 -21.63 -4.66 -14.51
N ASP A 481 -22.95 -4.52 -14.30
CA ASP A 481 -23.73 -3.42 -14.88
C ASP A 481 -23.21 -2.05 -14.37
N THR A 482 -22.63 -2.02 -13.16
CA THR A 482 -21.95 -0.85 -12.59
C THR A 482 -20.54 -0.63 -13.16
N LEU A 483 -19.83 -1.70 -13.55
CA LEU A 483 -18.51 -1.67 -14.19
C LEU A 483 -18.58 -1.37 -15.70
N ASN A 484 -19.28 -0.31 -16.07
CA ASN A 484 -19.36 0.16 -17.45
C ASN A 484 -18.25 1.17 -17.80
N ASP A 485 -18.17 1.58 -19.06
CA ASP A 485 -17.21 2.59 -19.54
C ASP A 485 -17.23 3.88 -18.72
N ASP A 486 -18.40 4.33 -18.30
CA ASP A 486 -18.53 5.56 -17.54
C ASP A 486 -17.91 5.46 -16.14
N PHE A 487 -18.01 4.29 -15.49
CA PHE A 487 -17.32 4.02 -14.24
C PHE A 487 -15.80 4.18 -14.42
N PHE A 488 -15.21 3.51 -15.43
CA PHE A 488 -13.78 3.56 -15.65
C PHE A 488 -13.29 4.94 -16.09
N ARG A 489 -14.07 5.68 -16.89
CA ARG A 489 -13.73 7.06 -17.31
C ARG A 489 -13.74 8.05 -16.15
N ARG A 490 -14.63 7.90 -15.18
CA ARG A 490 -14.70 8.76 -13.99
C ARG A 490 -13.56 8.48 -13.00
N ASN A 491 -13.04 7.27 -13.03
CA ASN A 491 -11.97 6.79 -12.15
C ASN A 491 -10.60 7.20 -12.70
N GLN A 492 -10.18 8.42 -12.42
CA GLN A 492 -8.88 8.94 -12.84
C GLN A 492 -7.74 8.09 -12.27
N ILE A 493 -7.00 7.42 -13.14
CA ILE A 493 -5.77 6.71 -12.80
C ILE A 493 -4.59 7.55 -13.27
N PRO A 494 -3.56 7.77 -12.41
CA PRO A 494 -2.36 8.48 -12.84
C PRO A 494 -1.70 7.83 -14.06
N GLN A 495 -1.26 8.64 -15.03
CA GLN A 495 -0.69 8.13 -16.29
C GLN A 495 0.47 7.17 -16.08
N PHE A 496 1.34 7.42 -15.10
CA PHE A 496 2.46 6.53 -14.81
C PHE A 496 1.99 5.10 -14.47
N LYS A 497 0.83 4.91 -13.84
CA LYS A 497 0.27 3.57 -13.59
C LYS A 497 -0.18 2.89 -14.88
N LEU A 498 -0.79 3.65 -15.80
CA LEU A 498 -1.17 3.11 -17.11
C LEU A 498 0.08 2.66 -17.89
N ASN A 499 1.17 3.43 -17.80
CA ASN A 499 2.43 3.11 -18.46
C ASN A 499 3.11 1.84 -17.93
N GLN A 500 2.73 1.33 -16.75
CA GLN A 500 3.17 0.02 -16.23
C GLN A 500 2.70 -1.14 -17.11
N ILE A 501 1.52 -0.99 -17.74
CA ILE A 501 0.97 -2.00 -18.63
C ILE A 501 1.61 -1.83 -20.00
N THR A 502 2.48 -2.78 -20.35
CA THR A 502 3.23 -2.79 -21.61
C THR A 502 2.41 -3.32 -22.79
N ALA A 503 1.23 -3.88 -22.55
CA ALA A 503 0.32 -4.33 -23.59
C ALA A 503 -0.13 -3.15 -24.46
N ASP A 504 -0.16 -3.37 -25.78
CA ASP A 504 -0.61 -2.39 -26.78
C ASP A 504 -2.14 -2.33 -26.85
N ILE A 505 -2.74 -1.77 -25.80
CA ILE A 505 -4.18 -1.63 -25.62
C ILE A 505 -4.53 -0.19 -25.24
N SER A 506 -5.79 0.19 -25.44
CA SER A 506 -6.26 1.55 -25.12
C SER A 506 -6.10 1.92 -23.64
N ASP A 507 -5.97 3.20 -23.32
CA ASP A 507 -5.90 3.67 -21.92
C ASP A 507 -7.14 3.31 -21.10
N LEU A 508 -8.31 3.20 -21.76
CA LEU A 508 -9.53 2.72 -21.12
C LEU A 508 -9.39 1.25 -20.70
N GLU A 509 -8.83 0.40 -21.56
CA GLU A 509 -8.53 -1.00 -21.24
C GLU A 509 -7.49 -1.11 -20.11
N LYS A 510 -6.42 -0.31 -20.15
CA LYS A 510 -5.44 -0.25 -19.06
C LYS A 510 -6.08 0.16 -17.74
N THR A 511 -7.02 1.12 -17.79
CA THR A 511 -7.78 1.57 -16.61
C THR A 511 -8.65 0.46 -16.04
N ARG A 512 -9.30 -0.33 -16.91
CA ARG A 512 -10.04 -1.53 -16.54
C ARG A 512 -9.14 -2.55 -15.85
N TRP A 513 -7.99 -2.88 -16.46
CA TRP A 513 -7.02 -3.83 -15.92
C TRP A 513 -6.52 -3.44 -14.53
N LEU A 514 -6.12 -2.18 -14.35
CA LEU A 514 -5.62 -1.69 -13.05
C LEU A 514 -6.70 -1.74 -11.97
N SER A 515 -7.89 -1.23 -12.27
CA SER A 515 -9.01 -1.26 -11.32
C SER A 515 -9.35 -2.70 -10.92
N LEU A 516 -9.40 -3.59 -11.92
CA LEU A 516 -9.71 -5.00 -11.71
C LEU A 516 -8.62 -5.72 -10.90
N SER A 517 -7.35 -5.46 -11.20
CA SER A 517 -6.22 -6.06 -10.47
C SER A 517 -6.26 -5.74 -8.97
N GLU A 518 -6.70 -4.53 -8.61
CA GLU A 518 -6.81 -4.09 -7.23
C GLU A 518 -8.02 -4.73 -6.53
N ILE A 519 -9.18 -4.75 -7.18
CA ILE A 519 -10.37 -5.47 -6.69
C ILE A 519 -10.01 -6.92 -6.40
N LEU A 520 -9.42 -7.61 -7.38
CA LEU A 520 -9.04 -9.01 -7.26
C LEU A 520 -7.97 -9.23 -6.18
N ASN A 521 -6.96 -8.37 -6.09
CA ASN A 521 -5.93 -8.48 -5.06
C ASN A 521 -6.54 -8.38 -3.64
N ARG A 522 -7.53 -7.50 -3.44
CA ARG A 522 -8.22 -7.30 -2.16
C ARG A 522 -9.19 -8.44 -1.87
N LEU A 523 -9.93 -8.93 -2.87
CA LEU A 523 -10.80 -10.09 -2.74
C LEU A 523 -10.00 -11.36 -2.40
N TYR A 524 -8.99 -11.70 -3.19
CA TYR A 524 -8.17 -12.88 -2.94
C TYR A 524 -7.37 -12.79 -1.64
N GLY A 525 -6.91 -11.58 -1.28
CA GLY A 525 -6.32 -11.33 0.04
C GLY A 525 -7.28 -11.61 1.20
N SER A 526 -8.57 -11.31 1.02
CA SER A 526 -9.60 -11.57 2.05
C SER A 526 -9.95 -13.04 2.24
N VAL A 527 -9.75 -13.88 1.21
CA VAL A 527 -10.06 -15.33 1.20
C VAL A 527 -8.86 -16.17 1.69
N LEU A 528 -7.93 -15.54 2.41
CA LEU A 528 -6.68 -16.12 2.94
C LEU A 528 -5.69 -16.68 1.89
N LEU A 529 -5.85 -16.38 0.60
CA LEU A 529 -4.87 -16.82 -0.39
C LEU A 529 -3.51 -16.18 -0.11
N SER A 530 -2.51 -17.02 0.12
CA SER A 530 -1.11 -16.58 0.15
C SER A 530 -0.75 -15.96 -1.19
N SER A 531 0.24 -15.05 -1.22
CA SER A 531 0.74 -14.46 -2.47
C SER A 531 1.13 -15.52 -3.51
N ASN A 532 1.52 -16.73 -3.04
CA ASN A 532 1.86 -17.83 -3.93
C ASN A 532 0.65 -18.41 -4.68
N GLN A 533 -0.47 -18.57 -3.99
CA GLN A 533 -1.70 -19.07 -4.62
C GLN A 533 -2.30 -18.03 -5.57
N LYS A 534 -2.19 -16.73 -5.28
CA LYS A 534 -2.63 -15.66 -6.20
C LYS A 534 -1.87 -15.70 -7.53
N THR A 535 -0.55 -15.81 -7.46
CA THR A 535 0.29 -15.87 -8.67
C THR A 535 -0.03 -17.13 -9.48
N TYR A 536 -0.14 -18.27 -8.80
CA TYR A 536 -0.53 -19.53 -9.42
C TYR A 536 -1.91 -19.43 -10.10
N LEU A 537 -2.89 -18.80 -9.45
CA LEU A 537 -4.25 -18.62 -9.97
C LEU A 537 -4.25 -17.88 -11.32
N ALA A 538 -3.59 -16.71 -11.38
CA ALA A 538 -3.47 -15.93 -12.60
C ALA A 538 -2.72 -16.71 -13.69
N PHE A 539 -1.63 -17.38 -13.34
CA PHE A 539 -0.87 -18.21 -14.28
C PHE A 539 -1.73 -19.35 -14.86
N ALA A 540 -2.47 -20.06 -14.01
CA ALA A 540 -3.34 -21.15 -14.41
C ALA A 540 -4.48 -20.65 -15.30
N CYS A 541 -5.14 -19.54 -14.95
CA CYS A 541 -6.20 -18.94 -15.76
C CYS A 541 -5.70 -18.47 -17.14
N SER A 542 -4.51 -17.85 -17.23
CA SER A 542 -3.88 -17.50 -18.51
C SER A 542 -3.64 -18.75 -19.36
N SER A 543 -3.00 -19.76 -18.76
CA SER A 543 -2.54 -20.96 -19.45
C SER A 543 -3.71 -21.81 -19.95
N MET A 544 -4.81 -21.90 -19.17
CA MET A 544 -6.02 -22.64 -19.53
C MET A 544 -6.66 -22.17 -20.84
N LEU A 545 -6.57 -20.88 -21.16
CA LEU A 545 -7.17 -20.33 -22.39
C LEU A 545 -6.16 -20.23 -23.53
N GLY A 546 -4.87 -20.04 -23.22
CA GLY A 546 -3.80 -20.14 -24.21
C GLY A 546 -3.74 -21.54 -24.84
N GLY A 547 -3.96 -22.59 -24.04
CA GLY A 547 -4.08 -23.97 -24.53
C GLY A 547 -5.28 -24.20 -25.45
N VAL A 548 -6.41 -23.52 -25.20
CA VAL A 548 -7.61 -23.59 -26.06
C VAL A 548 -7.37 -22.88 -27.40
N MET A 549 -6.59 -21.80 -27.43
CA MET A 549 -6.17 -21.18 -28.70
C MET A 549 -5.19 -22.03 -29.50
N GLU A 550 -4.24 -22.70 -28.85
CA GLU A 550 -3.34 -23.66 -29.52
C GLU A 550 -4.12 -24.84 -30.13
N LEU A 551 -5.23 -25.24 -29.50
CA LEU A 551 -6.17 -26.23 -30.03
C LEU A 551 -7.10 -25.68 -31.11
N ASN A 552 -7.36 -24.37 -31.16
CA ASN A 552 -8.14 -23.73 -32.22
C ASN A 552 -7.36 -23.55 -33.54
N ILE A 553 -6.11 -24.00 -33.62
CA ILE A 553 -5.47 -24.37 -34.91
C ILE A 553 -6.08 -25.68 -35.47
N ILE A 554 -6.95 -26.36 -34.73
CA ILE A 554 -7.65 -27.59 -35.14
C ILE A 554 -9.18 -27.41 -35.21
N VAL A 555 -9.75 -26.30 -34.74
CA VAL A 555 -11.21 -26.06 -34.77
C VAL A 555 -11.56 -24.75 -35.50
N GLU A 556 -11.22 -24.69 -36.78
CA GLU A 556 -11.86 -23.79 -37.76
C GLU A 556 -13.20 -24.35 -38.29
N ASN A 557 -13.73 -25.43 -37.69
CA ASN A 557 -15.02 -26.00 -38.05
C ASN A 557 -15.83 -26.29 -36.80
N GLU A 558 -16.63 -25.32 -36.34
CA GLU A 558 -18.06 -25.49 -36.00
C GLU A 558 -18.56 -24.28 -35.19
N ASN A 559 -19.70 -23.76 -35.65
CA ASN A 559 -20.32 -22.47 -35.31
C ASN A 559 -20.80 -22.32 -33.87
#